data_AF-X8CHF9-F1
#
_entry.id   AF-X8CHF9-F1
#
_cell.length_a   1.000
_cell.length_b   1.000
_cell.length_c   1.000
_cell.angle_alpha   90.00
_cell.angle_beta   90.00
_cell.angle_gamma   90.00
#
_symmetry.space_group_name_H-M   'P 1'
#
loop_
_entity.id
_entity.type
_entity.pdbx_description
1 polymer ?
#
loop_
_entity_poly.entity_id
_entity_poly.type
_entity_poly.pdbx_seq_one_letter_code
_entity_poly.pdbx_strand_id
1 'polypeptide(L)'
;MTVWEPPPGASITAVYAAAHEALGVLQSWLSGDAAGTLVVQTRGAVTLSADDVSDLAGAAVWGLVRSAQAEHPGRIVLVDTDGSLDVVTVIGCGEPQLVVRDGIAHSARLKPAGQRALLSLPEPPSVWRLAAGDAGTLEDLAVQEYPPAELEAGQVRVAVAAAGVNFRDVLVALGMYPGAAQLGAEGAGIVTEVGSGVTDVAVGDAVMGIFGLAGSEATVDRRLVTRVPRAGRWLRPPACRWCS
;
A
#
# COMPACT_ATOMS: atom_id res chain seq x y z
N MET A 1 28.91 -20.74 -11.10
CA MET A 1 27.70 -20.07 -10.58
C MET A 1 27.44 -20.63 -9.20
N THR A 2 27.24 -19.78 -8.22
CA THR A 2 26.91 -20.17 -6.84
C THR A 2 25.57 -19.54 -6.51
N VAL A 3 24.62 -20.31 -5.99
CA VAL A 3 23.32 -19.81 -5.55
C VAL A 3 23.30 -19.77 -4.03
N TRP A 4 22.85 -18.65 -3.47
CA TRP A 4 22.61 -18.49 -2.04
C TRP A 4 21.21 -17.90 -1.84
N GLU A 5 20.49 -18.44 -0.86
CA GLU A 5 19.14 -18.02 -0.48
C GLU A 5 19.17 -17.62 1.00
N PRO A 6 18.77 -16.38 1.36
CA PRO A 6 18.65 -15.98 2.76
C PRO A 6 17.43 -16.67 3.40
N PRO A 7 17.44 -16.83 4.74
CA PRO A 7 16.25 -17.25 5.46
C PRO A 7 15.13 -16.19 5.32
N PRO A 8 13.89 -16.59 4.97
CA PRO A 8 12.79 -15.65 4.81
C PRO A 8 12.29 -15.14 6.16
N GLY A 9 11.70 -13.94 6.18
CA GLY A 9 11.00 -13.46 7.37
C GLY A 9 10.50 -12.02 7.30
N ALA A 10 9.47 -11.72 8.10
CA ALA A 10 8.88 -10.37 8.20
C ALA A 10 9.16 -9.67 9.54
N SER A 11 9.89 -10.30 10.46
CA SER A 11 10.23 -9.69 11.76
C SER A 11 11.51 -8.86 11.69
N ILE A 12 11.64 -7.86 12.57
CA ILE A 12 12.86 -7.05 12.70
C ILE A 12 14.09 -7.92 12.94
N THR A 13 13.99 -8.93 13.81
CA THR A 13 15.08 -9.86 14.11
C THR A 13 15.51 -10.65 12.87
N ALA A 14 14.55 -11.12 12.07
CA ALA A 14 14.84 -11.83 10.82
C ALA A 14 15.56 -10.92 9.80
N VAL A 15 15.11 -9.66 9.68
CA VAL A 15 15.75 -8.66 8.82
C VAL A 15 17.21 -8.44 9.20
N TYR A 16 17.49 -8.25 10.50
CA TYR A 16 18.87 -8.07 10.97
C TYR A 16 19.74 -9.30 10.70
N ALA A 17 19.23 -10.50 10.99
CA ALA A 17 19.96 -11.74 10.79
C ALA A 17 20.31 -11.95 9.30
N ALA A 18 19.33 -11.83 8.41
CA ALA A 18 19.52 -12.01 6.98
C ALA A 18 20.48 -10.96 6.38
N ALA A 19 20.42 -9.71 6.82
CA ALA A 19 21.35 -8.67 6.37
C ALA A 19 22.80 -8.93 6.81
N HIS A 20 23.01 -9.41 8.03
CA HIS A 20 24.36 -9.77 8.53
C HIS A 20 24.91 -10.99 7.79
N GLU A 21 24.08 -12.01 7.55
CA GLU A 21 24.47 -13.18 6.79
C GLU A 21 24.83 -12.81 5.34
N ALA A 22 23.98 -12.01 4.68
CA ALA A 22 24.23 -11.50 3.34
C ALA A 22 25.56 -10.75 3.26
N LEU A 23 25.85 -9.88 4.24
CA LEU A 23 27.13 -9.15 4.29
C LEU A 23 28.32 -10.10 4.36
N GLY A 24 28.26 -11.13 5.22
CA GLY A 24 29.32 -12.13 5.34
C GLY A 24 29.53 -12.91 4.04
N VAL A 25 28.45 -13.34 3.40
CA VAL A 25 28.49 -14.03 2.10
C VAL A 25 29.09 -13.14 1.02
N LEU A 26 28.66 -11.88 0.93
CA LEU A 26 29.18 -10.91 -0.05
C LEU A 26 30.67 -10.63 0.17
N GLN A 27 31.09 -10.37 1.41
CA GLN A 27 32.50 -10.11 1.73
C GLN A 27 33.37 -11.32 1.40
N SER A 28 32.93 -12.53 1.76
CA SER A 28 33.66 -13.76 1.44
C SER A 28 33.74 -14.00 -0.07
N TRP A 29 32.65 -13.78 -0.81
CA TRP A 29 32.60 -13.96 -2.26
C TRP A 29 33.49 -12.95 -3.00
N LEU A 30 33.42 -11.68 -2.60
CA LEU A 30 34.10 -10.57 -3.29
C LEU A 30 35.59 -10.50 -2.96
N SER A 31 36.01 -10.99 -1.79
CA SER A 31 37.43 -11.11 -1.42
C SER A 31 38.13 -12.34 -2.01
N GLY A 32 37.37 -13.31 -2.55
CA GLY A 32 37.91 -14.52 -3.16
C GLY A 32 38.22 -14.38 -4.65
N ASP A 33 39.15 -15.21 -5.13
CA ASP A 33 39.54 -15.33 -6.55
C ASP A 33 38.57 -16.20 -7.38
N ALA A 34 37.39 -16.54 -6.83
CA ALA A 34 36.45 -17.43 -7.48
C ALA A 34 35.93 -16.83 -8.80
N ALA A 35 36.22 -17.52 -9.90
CA ALA A 35 35.66 -17.18 -11.20
C ALA A 35 34.15 -17.54 -11.24
N GLY A 36 33.30 -16.54 -11.47
CA GLY A 36 31.87 -16.75 -11.71
C GLY A 36 30.97 -15.68 -11.11
N THR A 37 29.68 -16.02 -11.06
CA THR A 37 28.60 -15.15 -10.57
C THR A 37 27.95 -15.76 -9.34
N LEU A 38 27.75 -14.94 -8.31
CA LEU A 38 26.89 -15.24 -7.16
C LEU A 38 25.45 -14.87 -7.52
N VAL A 39 24.53 -15.80 -7.38
CA VAL A 39 23.10 -15.56 -7.51
C VAL A 39 22.51 -15.51 -6.12
N VAL A 40 21.97 -14.36 -5.75
CA VAL A 40 21.20 -14.18 -4.51
C VAL A 40 19.74 -14.40 -4.86
N GLN A 41 19.22 -15.54 -4.42
CA GLN A 41 17.86 -15.97 -4.68
C GLN A 41 16.96 -15.64 -3.49
N THR A 42 15.78 -15.08 -3.72
CA THR A 42 14.78 -14.82 -2.68
C THR A 42 13.39 -15.26 -3.13
N ARG A 43 12.41 -15.25 -2.22
CA ARG A 43 11.01 -15.55 -2.52
C ARG A 43 10.09 -14.55 -1.84
N GLY A 44 9.37 -13.75 -2.62
CA GLY A 44 8.42 -12.77 -2.07
C GLY A 44 9.08 -11.55 -1.46
N ALA A 45 10.36 -11.29 -1.77
CA ALA A 45 11.11 -10.10 -1.34
C ALA A 45 10.81 -8.87 -2.21
N VAL A 46 10.22 -9.08 -3.40
CA VAL A 46 9.85 -8.03 -4.34
C VAL A 46 8.43 -8.29 -4.85
N THR A 47 7.62 -7.23 -4.93
CA THR A 47 6.26 -7.25 -5.47
C THR A 47 6.23 -6.64 -6.88
N LEU A 48 5.37 -7.17 -7.76
CA LEU A 48 5.09 -6.60 -9.09
C LEU A 48 3.83 -5.73 -9.10
N SER A 49 2.97 -5.89 -8.08
CA SER A 49 1.71 -5.20 -7.87
C SER A 49 1.83 -4.25 -6.67
N ALA A 50 0.76 -3.53 -6.35
CA ALA A 50 0.67 -2.73 -5.13
C ALA A 50 0.53 -3.57 -3.85
N ASP A 51 0.64 -4.90 -3.94
CA ASP A 51 0.54 -5.79 -2.79
C ASP A 51 1.78 -5.70 -1.88
N ASP A 52 1.58 -5.98 -0.60
CA ASP A 52 2.65 -5.97 0.38
C ASP A 52 3.69 -7.06 0.09
N VAL A 53 4.97 -6.71 0.34
CA VAL A 53 6.10 -7.65 0.32
C VAL A 53 5.97 -8.62 1.49
N SER A 54 5.97 -9.92 1.22
CA SER A 54 5.80 -10.96 2.25
C SER A 54 7.10 -11.33 2.96
N ASP A 55 8.26 -11.14 2.31
CA ASP A 55 9.59 -11.38 2.87
C ASP A 55 10.38 -10.07 3.02
N LEU A 56 10.23 -9.41 4.18
CA LEU A 56 10.94 -8.17 4.47
C LEU A 56 12.45 -8.40 4.68
N ALA A 57 12.85 -9.58 5.15
CA ALA A 57 14.25 -9.95 5.33
C ALA A 57 14.95 -10.05 3.96
N GLY A 58 14.35 -10.78 3.02
CA GLY A 58 14.79 -10.81 1.63
C GLY A 58 14.82 -9.41 1.00
N ALA A 59 13.82 -8.56 1.26
CA ALA A 59 13.79 -7.20 0.72
C ALA A 59 14.96 -6.33 1.21
N ALA A 60 15.36 -6.48 2.48
CA ALA A 60 16.54 -5.83 3.03
C ALA A 60 17.83 -6.34 2.39
N VAL A 61 17.93 -7.66 2.16
CA VAL A 61 19.05 -8.28 1.43
C VAL A 61 19.14 -7.71 0.00
N TRP A 62 18.02 -7.55 -0.70
CA TRP A 62 17.99 -6.90 -2.02
C TRP A 62 18.58 -5.49 -1.97
N GLY A 63 18.26 -4.69 -0.94
CA GLY A 63 18.85 -3.36 -0.74
C GLY A 63 20.37 -3.39 -0.61
N LEU A 64 20.88 -4.28 0.26
CA LEU A 64 22.32 -4.44 0.49
C LEU A 64 23.06 -4.91 -0.77
N VAL A 65 22.54 -5.95 -1.43
CA VAL A 65 23.16 -6.55 -2.62
C VAL A 65 23.19 -5.56 -3.78
N ARG A 66 22.17 -4.70 -3.95
CA ARG A 66 22.20 -3.63 -4.96
C ARG A 66 23.38 -2.67 -4.77
N SER A 67 23.77 -2.38 -3.54
CA SER A 67 24.97 -1.58 -3.26
C SER A 67 26.23 -2.31 -3.74
N ALA A 68 26.36 -3.60 -3.40
CA ALA A 68 27.49 -4.42 -3.83
C ALA A 68 27.55 -4.60 -5.36
N GLN A 69 26.40 -4.69 -6.04
CA GLN A 69 26.33 -4.74 -7.51
C GLN A 69 26.87 -3.47 -8.18
N ALA A 70 26.65 -2.30 -7.56
CA ALA A 70 27.16 -1.04 -8.08
C ALA A 70 28.70 -0.96 -8.00
N GLU A 71 29.28 -1.55 -6.96
CA GLU A 71 30.74 -1.62 -6.75
C GLU A 71 31.40 -2.75 -7.58
N HIS A 72 30.68 -3.85 -7.82
CA HIS A 72 31.19 -5.03 -8.52
C HIS A 72 30.25 -5.50 -9.65
N PRO A 73 30.17 -4.78 -10.78
CA PRO A 73 29.28 -5.12 -11.89
C PRO A 73 29.53 -6.53 -12.46
N GLY A 74 28.45 -7.27 -12.74
CA GLY A 74 28.50 -8.60 -13.37
C GLY A 74 28.91 -9.76 -12.44
N ARG A 75 29.30 -9.47 -11.19
CA ARG A 75 29.72 -10.49 -10.21
C ARG A 75 28.57 -11.09 -9.41
N ILE A 76 27.44 -10.37 -9.31
CA ILE A 76 26.29 -10.75 -8.49
C ILE A 76 25.00 -10.51 -9.27
N VAL A 77 24.07 -11.48 -9.24
CA VAL A 77 22.73 -11.39 -9.83
C VAL A 77 21.69 -11.60 -8.73
N LEU A 78 20.65 -10.75 -8.70
CA LEU A 78 19.50 -10.89 -7.81
C LEU A 78 18.33 -11.55 -8.55
N VAL A 79 17.74 -12.58 -7.95
CA VAL A 79 16.56 -13.27 -8.51
C VAL A 79 15.54 -13.50 -7.41
N ASP A 80 14.36 -12.90 -7.53
CA ASP A 80 13.23 -13.21 -6.66
C ASP A 80 12.24 -14.08 -7.43
N THR A 81 11.97 -15.29 -6.96
CA THR A 81 11.26 -16.30 -7.78
C THR A 81 10.17 -17.02 -7.00
N ASP A 82 9.06 -17.29 -7.69
CA ASP A 82 8.02 -18.21 -7.22
C ASP A 82 8.35 -19.68 -7.52
N GLY A 83 9.47 -19.95 -8.22
CA GLY A 83 9.91 -21.28 -8.63
C GLY A 83 9.32 -21.76 -9.96
N SER A 84 8.56 -20.92 -10.68
CA SER A 84 7.97 -21.28 -11.97
C SER A 84 8.99 -21.42 -13.11
N LEU A 85 10.17 -20.78 -12.99
CA LEU A 85 11.31 -20.94 -13.90
C LEU A 85 12.57 -21.35 -13.14
N ASP A 86 13.40 -22.13 -13.82
CA ASP A 86 14.74 -22.48 -13.35
C ASP A 86 15.68 -21.27 -13.37
N VAL A 87 16.38 -21.04 -12.26
CA VAL A 87 17.25 -19.88 -12.06
C VAL A 87 18.39 -19.83 -13.09
N VAL A 88 18.94 -20.98 -13.48
CA VAL A 88 20.01 -21.05 -14.50
C VAL A 88 19.51 -20.50 -15.85
N THR A 89 18.27 -20.83 -16.21
CA THR A 89 17.63 -20.31 -17.42
C THR A 89 17.41 -18.80 -17.32
N VAL A 90 16.93 -18.33 -16.17
CA VAL A 90 16.58 -16.93 -15.93
C VAL A 90 17.79 -16.01 -16.01
N ILE A 91 18.92 -16.37 -15.39
CA ILE A 91 20.13 -15.52 -15.42
C ILE A 91 20.78 -15.42 -16.82
N GLY A 92 20.42 -16.31 -17.76
CA GLY A 92 20.91 -16.30 -19.13
C GLY A 92 20.48 -15.06 -19.93
N CYS A 93 19.52 -14.27 -19.44
CA CYS A 93 19.08 -13.03 -20.08
C CYS A 93 20.07 -11.85 -19.92
N GLY A 94 21.09 -11.99 -19.06
CA GLY A 94 22.12 -10.96 -18.85
C GLY A 94 21.68 -9.77 -17.97
N GLU A 95 20.50 -9.85 -17.34
CA GLU A 95 20.01 -8.83 -16.42
C GLU A 95 20.55 -9.05 -15.00
N PRO A 96 20.98 -8.00 -14.30
CA PRO A 96 21.53 -8.12 -12.94
C PRO A 96 20.46 -8.32 -11.87
N GLN A 97 19.20 -8.00 -12.16
CA GLN A 97 18.09 -8.01 -11.20
C GLN A 97 16.82 -8.49 -11.90
N LEU A 98 16.28 -9.61 -11.41
CA LEU A 98 15.15 -10.31 -12.03
C LEU A 98 14.11 -10.69 -10.98
N VAL A 99 12.84 -10.61 -11.38
CA VAL A 99 11.70 -11.14 -10.62
C VAL A 99 10.97 -12.14 -11.51
N VAL A 100 10.69 -13.34 -11.02
CA VAL A 100 10.00 -14.40 -11.74
C VAL A 100 8.64 -14.64 -11.12
N ARG A 101 7.58 -14.48 -11.92
CA ARG A 101 6.19 -14.77 -11.55
C ARG A 101 5.47 -15.44 -12.70
N ASP A 102 4.72 -16.50 -12.41
CA ASP A 102 3.83 -17.17 -13.37
C ASP A 102 4.54 -17.57 -14.69
N GLY A 103 5.79 -18.01 -14.60
CA GLY A 103 6.59 -18.41 -15.76
C GLY A 103 7.17 -17.24 -16.57
N ILE A 104 7.11 -16.01 -16.06
CA ILE A 104 7.58 -14.79 -16.73
C ILE A 104 8.70 -14.15 -15.90
N ALA A 105 9.83 -13.83 -16.56
CA ALA A 105 10.92 -13.08 -15.97
C ALA A 105 10.78 -11.59 -16.26
N HIS A 106 10.76 -10.78 -15.21
CA HIS A 106 10.67 -9.32 -15.23
C HIS A 106 12.02 -8.71 -14.84
N SER A 107 12.51 -7.74 -15.61
CA SER A 107 13.71 -6.98 -15.27
C SER A 107 13.35 -5.67 -14.58
N ALA A 108 14.17 -5.26 -13.60
CA ALA A 108 13.97 -4.00 -12.90
C ALA A 108 14.39 -2.82 -13.79
N ARG A 109 13.49 -1.83 -13.95
CA ARG A 109 13.78 -0.57 -14.66
C ARG A 109 13.18 0.60 -13.89
N LEU A 110 14.00 1.61 -13.64
CA LEU A 110 13.51 2.88 -13.12
C LEU A 110 12.83 3.65 -14.26
N LYS A 111 11.58 4.03 -14.04
CA LYS A 111 10.88 5.02 -14.86
C LYS A 111 10.52 6.19 -13.95
N PRO A 112 10.51 7.44 -14.46
CA PRO A 112 9.86 8.52 -13.74
C PRO A 112 8.46 8.06 -13.35
N ALA A 113 8.12 8.17 -12.06
CA ALA A 113 6.76 7.95 -11.63
C ALA A 113 5.90 8.91 -12.46
N GLY A 114 5.07 8.38 -13.36
CA GLY A 114 4.19 9.22 -14.14
C GLY A 114 3.34 10.02 -13.16
N GLN A 115 3.48 11.35 -13.17
CA GLN A 115 2.75 12.28 -12.30
C GLN A 115 1.23 12.30 -12.56
N ARG A 116 0.67 11.27 -13.18
CA ARG A 116 -0.77 11.17 -13.31
C ARG A 116 -1.30 10.56 -12.02
N ALA A 117 -1.36 11.39 -10.98
CA ALA A 117 -2.37 11.20 -9.97
C ALA A 117 -3.69 11.04 -10.72
N LEU A 118 -4.29 9.84 -10.66
CA LEU A 118 -5.56 9.57 -11.34
C LEU A 118 -6.62 10.57 -10.87
N LEU A 119 -6.51 10.97 -9.60
CA LEU A 119 -7.32 11.98 -8.95
C LEU A 119 -6.43 12.94 -8.15
N SER A 120 -6.71 14.24 -8.25
CA SER A 120 -6.11 15.26 -7.39
C SER A 120 -7.05 15.59 -6.25
N LEU A 121 -6.54 15.59 -5.02
CA LEU A 121 -7.30 16.04 -3.85
C LEU A 121 -7.15 17.57 -3.70
N PRO A 122 -8.22 18.29 -3.35
CA PRO A 122 -8.14 19.70 -3.01
C PRO A 122 -7.36 19.91 -1.72
N GLU A 123 -6.74 21.08 -1.57
CA GLU A 123 -5.95 21.41 -0.37
C GLU A 123 -6.87 21.63 0.84
N PRO A 124 -6.46 21.21 2.06
CA PRO A 124 -7.17 21.58 3.28
C PRO A 124 -7.28 23.11 3.44
N PRO A 125 -8.39 23.64 3.98
CA PRO A 125 -9.45 22.94 4.70
C PRO A 125 -10.64 22.47 3.84
N SER A 126 -10.48 22.25 2.53
CA SER A 126 -11.58 21.80 1.67
C SER A 126 -12.16 20.44 2.09
N VAL A 127 -13.48 20.35 2.09
CA VAL A 127 -14.21 19.08 2.21
C VAL A 127 -14.45 18.55 0.81
N TRP A 128 -14.15 17.28 0.57
CA TRP A 128 -14.31 16.67 -0.74
C TRP A 128 -14.99 15.31 -0.66
N ARG A 129 -15.60 14.90 -1.77
CA ARG A 129 -16.18 13.57 -1.96
C ARG A 129 -15.78 13.00 -3.30
N LEU A 130 -15.70 11.67 -3.37
CA LEU A 130 -15.59 10.95 -4.62
C LEU A 130 -16.97 10.88 -5.27
N ALA A 131 -17.04 11.27 -6.53
CA ALA A 131 -18.25 11.26 -7.33
C ALA A 131 -18.05 10.45 -8.62
N ALA A 132 -19.11 9.80 -9.08
CA ALA A 132 -19.18 9.25 -10.42
C ALA A 132 -19.45 10.40 -11.41
N GLY A 133 -18.77 10.37 -12.55
CA GLY A 133 -19.09 11.24 -13.68
C GLY A 133 -20.27 10.69 -14.51
N ASP A 134 -20.75 11.49 -15.45
CA ASP A 134 -21.98 11.18 -16.21
C ASP A 134 -21.76 10.20 -17.38
N ALA A 135 -20.52 9.88 -17.74
CA ALA A 135 -20.23 9.05 -18.90
C ALA A 135 -20.28 7.53 -18.62
N GLY A 136 -20.50 7.13 -17.35
CA GLY A 136 -20.73 5.73 -16.99
C GLY A 136 -19.48 4.85 -17.14
N THR A 137 -18.30 5.44 -16.97
CA THR A 137 -17.01 4.75 -16.99
C THR A 137 -16.26 4.98 -15.68
N LEU A 138 -15.27 4.13 -15.37
CA LEU A 138 -14.45 4.31 -14.16
C LEU A 138 -13.45 5.47 -14.32
N GLU A 139 -13.15 5.83 -15.56
CA GLU A 139 -12.27 6.92 -15.95
C GLU A 139 -12.87 8.30 -15.62
N ASP A 140 -14.19 8.37 -15.46
CA ASP A 140 -14.91 9.62 -15.14
C ASP A 140 -15.10 9.84 -13.64
N LEU A 141 -14.52 8.99 -12.79
CA LEU A 141 -14.48 9.25 -11.35
C LEU A 141 -13.78 10.59 -11.10
N ALA A 142 -14.37 11.40 -10.23
CA ALA A 142 -13.87 12.73 -9.93
C ALA A 142 -13.91 13.01 -8.42
N VAL A 143 -12.98 13.83 -7.96
CA VAL A 143 -13.01 14.42 -6.62
C VAL A 143 -13.70 15.77 -6.73
N GLN A 144 -14.80 15.94 -6.00
CA GLN A 144 -15.58 17.17 -6.00
C GLN A 144 -15.52 17.81 -4.62
N GLU A 145 -15.34 19.13 -4.57
CA GLU A 145 -15.42 19.90 -3.33
C GLU A 145 -16.88 20.13 -2.92
N TYR A 146 -17.12 20.08 -1.62
CA TYR A 146 -18.42 20.34 -1.00
C TYR A 146 -18.24 21.36 0.12
N PRO A 147 -19.23 22.24 0.34
CA PRO A 147 -19.23 23.08 1.53
C PRO A 147 -19.33 22.20 2.79
N PRO A 148 -18.62 22.54 3.88
CA PRO A 148 -18.86 21.91 5.17
C PRO A 148 -20.33 22.06 5.57
N ALA A 149 -21.01 20.95 5.83
CA ALA A 149 -22.39 20.97 6.31
C ALA A 149 -22.43 21.42 7.78
N GLU A 150 -23.48 22.09 8.23
CA GLU A 150 -23.72 22.31 9.67
C GLU A 150 -24.14 21.01 10.36
N LEU A 151 -23.94 20.92 11.68
CA LEU A 151 -24.26 19.73 12.46
C LEU A 151 -25.62 19.85 13.13
N GLU A 152 -26.55 18.94 12.82
CA GLU A 152 -27.86 18.90 13.46
C GLU A 152 -27.85 18.17 14.81
N ALA A 153 -28.95 18.28 15.55
CA ALA A 153 -29.16 17.51 16.78
C ALA A 153 -29.11 16.00 16.47
N GLY A 154 -28.38 15.24 17.29
CA GLY A 154 -28.20 13.80 17.13
C GLY A 154 -27.15 13.38 16.09
N GLN A 155 -26.45 14.32 15.45
CA GLN A 155 -25.40 14.02 14.47
C GLN A 155 -24.00 14.13 15.06
N VAL A 156 -23.05 13.47 14.40
CA VAL A 156 -21.62 13.63 14.64
C VAL A 156 -20.90 13.88 13.32
N ARG A 157 -19.82 14.64 13.38
CA ARG A 157 -18.91 14.86 12.25
C ARG A 157 -17.73 13.92 12.40
N VAL A 158 -17.40 13.21 11.32
CA VAL A 158 -16.33 12.21 11.30
C VAL A 158 -15.34 12.57 10.19
N ALA A 159 -14.09 12.81 10.56
CA ALA A 159 -12.98 12.81 9.61
C ALA A 159 -12.76 11.37 9.14
N VAL A 160 -13.07 11.11 7.87
CA VAL A 160 -13.08 9.75 7.31
C VAL A 160 -11.64 9.32 7.06
N ALA A 161 -11.25 8.18 7.65
CA ALA A 161 -9.93 7.59 7.47
C ALA A 161 -9.93 6.47 6.43
N ALA A 162 -11.06 5.76 6.30
CA ALA A 162 -11.27 4.72 5.29
C ALA A 162 -12.75 4.61 4.94
N ALA A 163 -13.02 4.27 3.68
CA ALA A 163 -14.36 3.93 3.18
C ALA A 163 -14.35 2.51 2.62
N GLY A 164 -15.44 1.77 2.84
CA GLY A 164 -15.66 0.49 2.17
C GLY A 164 -16.03 0.71 0.71
N VAL A 165 -15.52 -0.14 -0.18
CA VAL A 165 -15.92 -0.17 -1.60
C VAL A 165 -16.64 -1.48 -1.86
N ASN A 166 -17.87 -1.38 -2.33
CA ASN A 166 -18.75 -2.50 -2.62
C ASN A 166 -19.02 -2.62 -4.11
N PHE A 167 -19.57 -3.77 -4.53
CA PHE A 167 -20.04 -3.97 -5.89
C PHE A 167 -21.07 -2.92 -6.31
N ARG A 168 -21.88 -2.43 -5.35
CA ARG A 168 -22.78 -1.30 -5.55
C ARG A 168 -22.06 -0.08 -6.11
N ASP A 169 -20.90 0.28 -5.58
CA ASP A 169 -20.16 1.48 -5.96
C ASP A 169 -19.65 1.38 -7.40
N VAL A 170 -19.28 0.17 -7.85
CA VAL A 170 -18.96 -0.10 -9.26
C VAL A 170 -20.18 0.16 -10.15
N LEU A 171 -21.36 -0.33 -9.77
CA LEU A 171 -22.59 -0.07 -10.53
C LEU A 171 -22.99 1.41 -10.55
N VAL A 172 -22.76 2.13 -9.45
CA VAL A 172 -22.96 3.58 -9.38
C VAL A 172 -22.00 4.30 -10.32
N ALA A 173 -20.72 3.97 -10.28
CA ALA A 173 -19.71 4.55 -11.16
C ALA A 173 -19.99 4.30 -12.66
N LEU A 174 -20.52 3.14 -13.00
CA LEU A 174 -20.90 2.78 -14.38
C LEU A 174 -22.28 3.31 -14.80
N GLY A 175 -22.97 4.09 -13.97
CA GLY A 175 -24.31 4.61 -14.28
C GLY A 175 -25.40 3.53 -14.39
N MET A 176 -25.14 2.32 -13.89
CA MET A 176 -26.04 1.16 -13.97
C MET A 176 -26.93 1.03 -12.73
N TYR A 177 -26.66 1.80 -11.67
CA TYR A 177 -27.43 1.74 -10.43
C TYR A 177 -28.66 2.66 -10.48
N PRO A 178 -29.88 2.17 -10.18
CA PRO A 178 -31.08 2.99 -10.24
C PRO A 178 -31.11 4.07 -9.15
N GLY A 179 -31.42 5.30 -9.55
CA GLY A 179 -31.55 6.47 -8.66
C GLY A 179 -30.26 7.27 -8.47
N ALA A 180 -30.36 8.39 -7.75
CA ALA A 180 -29.23 9.27 -7.45
C ALA A 180 -28.38 8.74 -6.29
N ALA A 181 -27.71 7.61 -6.51
CA ALA A 181 -26.86 6.96 -5.53
C ALA A 181 -25.49 7.63 -5.44
N GLN A 182 -25.00 7.88 -4.22
CA GLN A 182 -23.62 8.30 -3.98
C GLN A 182 -22.69 7.08 -3.87
N LEU A 183 -21.41 7.31 -4.18
CA LEU A 183 -20.32 6.36 -3.95
C LEU A 183 -19.98 6.31 -2.47
N GLY A 184 -19.72 5.11 -1.97
CA GLY A 184 -19.43 4.83 -0.57
C GLY A 184 -20.71 4.69 0.26
N ALA A 185 -20.72 3.66 1.11
CA ALA A 185 -21.83 3.40 2.02
C ALA A 185 -21.35 3.35 3.46
N GLU A 186 -20.32 2.56 3.74
CA GLU A 186 -19.70 2.47 5.05
C GLU A 186 -18.30 3.06 5.10
N GLY A 187 -17.87 3.39 6.33
CA GLY A 187 -16.51 3.84 6.58
C GLY A 187 -16.13 3.78 8.05
N ALA A 188 -14.89 4.19 8.30
CA ALA A 188 -14.34 4.38 9.63
C ALA A 188 -13.54 5.68 9.70
N GLY A 189 -13.51 6.30 10.86
CA GLY A 189 -12.86 7.59 11.05
C GLY A 189 -12.82 8.04 12.50
N ILE A 190 -12.48 9.32 12.68
CA ILE A 190 -12.39 9.97 13.99
C ILE A 190 -13.47 11.03 14.10
N VAL A 191 -14.21 11.04 15.22
CA VAL A 191 -15.17 12.11 15.52
C VAL A 191 -14.43 13.44 15.71
N THR A 192 -14.79 14.46 14.93
CA THR A 192 -14.22 15.82 15.00
C THR A 192 -15.17 16.83 15.64
N GLU A 193 -16.47 16.58 15.58
CA GLU A 193 -17.50 17.44 16.16
C GLU A 193 -18.72 16.60 16.60
N VAL A 194 -19.41 17.03 17.65
CA VAL A 194 -20.57 16.33 18.22
C VAL A 194 -21.75 17.29 18.32
N GLY A 195 -22.87 16.90 17.72
CA GLY A 195 -24.10 17.69 17.69
C GLY A 195 -24.86 17.60 19.01
N SER A 196 -25.80 18.52 19.19
CA SER A 196 -26.62 18.55 20.42
C SER A 196 -27.40 17.24 20.61
N GLY A 197 -27.53 16.78 21.87
CA GLY A 197 -28.26 15.55 22.20
C GLY A 197 -27.48 14.24 22.04
N VAL A 198 -26.26 14.27 21.50
CA VAL A 198 -25.35 13.11 21.50
C VAL A 198 -24.54 13.09 22.80
N THR A 199 -24.54 11.97 23.52
CA THR A 199 -23.96 11.86 24.88
C THR A 199 -23.01 10.68 25.08
N ASP A 200 -22.93 9.77 24.13
CA ASP A 200 -22.28 8.46 24.26
C ASP A 200 -21.04 8.28 23.35
N VAL A 201 -20.68 9.32 22.58
CA VAL A 201 -19.41 9.46 21.85
C VAL A 201 -18.87 10.87 22.03
N ALA A 202 -17.55 11.03 21.94
CA ALA A 202 -16.85 12.30 22.08
C ALA A 202 -15.90 12.56 20.91
N VAL A 203 -15.49 13.82 20.75
CA VAL A 203 -14.42 14.19 19.81
C VAL A 203 -13.15 13.39 20.14
N GLY A 204 -12.52 12.84 19.09
CA GLY A 204 -11.37 11.94 19.19
C GLY A 204 -11.73 10.46 19.26
N ASP A 205 -13.01 10.10 19.45
CA ASP A 205 -13.42 8.70 19.41
C ASP A 205 -13.29 8.13 17.99
N ALA A 206 -12.73 6.93 17.94
CA ALA A 206 -12.70 6.06 16.77
C ALA A 206 -14.09 5.48 16.50
N VAL A 207 -14.69 5.75 15.33
CA VAL A 207 -16.01 5.21 14.96
C VAL A 207 -16.01 4.52 13.60
N MET A 208 -16.90 3.56 13.44
CA MET A 208 -17.21 2.90 12.15
C MET A 208 -18.73 2.77 12.00
N GLY A 209 -19.20 2.74 10.76
CA GLY A 209 -20.63 2.59 10.47
C GLY A 209 -21.00 2.99 9.06
N ILE A 210 -22.28 3.33 8.87
CA ILE A 210 -22.83 3.73 7.58
C ILE A 210 -22.74 5.25 7.46
N PHE A 211 -21.79 5.74 6.67
CA PHE A 211 -21.57 7.18 6.44
C PHE A 211 -22.36 7.69 5.23
N GLY A 212 -22.70 6.81 4.29
CA GLY A 212 -23.44 7.12 3.07
C GLY A 212 -22.65 7.88 2.01
N LEU A 213 -21.31 7.96 2.15
CA LEU A 213 -20.43 8.62 1.21
C LEU A 213 -18.99 8.08 1.27
N ALA A 214 -18.22 8.36 0.23
CA ALA A 214 -16.76 8.31 0.21
C ALA A 214 -16.21 9.74 0.06
N GLY A 215 -15.47 10.22 1.04
CA GLY A 215 -14.96 11.60 1.07
C GLY A 215 -14.04 11.86 2.25
N SER A 216 -13.63 13.11 2.43
CA SER A 216 -12.77 13.53 3.56
C SER A 216 -13.51 13.56 4.89
N GLU A 217 -14.81 13.82 4.87
CA GLU A 217 -15.64 14.03 6.04
C GLU A 217 -17.08 13.55 5.82
N ALA A 218 -17.67 13.00 6.88
CA ALA A 218 -19.08 12.64 6.93
C ALA A 218 -19.78 13.27 8.13
N THR A 219 -20.90 13.96 7.86
CA THR A 219 -21.91 14.29 8.87
C THR A 219 -22.90 13.13 8.91
N VAL A 220 -22.99 12.44 10.04
CA VAL A 220 -23.75 11.18 10.16
C VAL A 220 -24.59 11.16 11.43
N ASP A 221 -25.79 10.57 11.34
CA ASP A 221 -26.64 10.31 12.51
C ASP A 221 -25.91 9.38 13.47
N ARG A 222 -25.86 9.75 14.76
CA ARG A 222 -25.19 8.98 15.80
C ARG A 222 -25.61 7.51 15.80
N ARG A 223 -26.86 7.18 15.49
CA ARG A 223 -27.40 5.81 15.53
C ARG A 223 -26.82 4.90 14.45
N LEU A 224 -26.21 5.47 13.40
CA LEU A 224 -25.62 4.72 12.28
C LEU A 224 -24.15 4.38 12.47
N VAL A 225 -23.55 4.82 13.58
CA VAL A 225 -22.14 4.58 13.89
C VAL A 225 -21.98 3.87 15.23
N THR A 226 -20.85 3.20 15.42
CA THR A 226 -20.44 2.61 16.69
C THR A 226 -18.94 2.80 16.88
N ARG A 227 -18.45 2.72 18.12
CA ARG A 227 -17.02 2.83 18.40
C ARG A 227 -16.27 1.64 17.78
N VAL A 228 -15.11 1.89 17.19
CA VAL A 228 -14.25 0.83 16.67
C VAL A 228 -13.79 -0.04 17.86
N PRO A 229 -13.98 -1.38 17.82
CA PRO A 229 -13.48 -2.26 18.86
C PRO A 229 -11.97 -2.14 19.02
N ARG A 230 -11.46 -2.17 20.26
CA ARG A 230 -10.02 -2.04 20.56
C ARG A 230 -9.11 -3.10 19.90
N ALA A 231 -9.68 -4.20 19.42
CA ALA A 231 -8.95 -5.23 18.67
C ALA A 231 -8.76 -4.89 17.17
N GLY A 232 -9.44 -3.85 16.65
CA GLY A 232 -9.31 -3.36 15.28
C GLY A 232 -8.13 -2.39 15.14
N ARG A 233 -7.08 -2.82 14.45
CA ARG A 233 -5.85 -2.04 14.19
C ARG A 233 -6.06 -1.01 13.06
N TRP A 234 -7.04 -0.11 13.20
CA TRP A 234 -7.40 0.85 12.14
C TRP A 234 -6.90 2.27 12.36
N LEU A 235 -6.59 2.65 13.61
CA LEU A 235 -6.27 4.05 13.94
C LEU A 235 -4.96 4.15 14.71
N ARG A 236 -3.86 3.96 13.99
CA ARG A 236 -2.66 4.75 14.25
C ARG A 236 -2.48 5.66 13.04
N PRO A 237 -2.58 7.00 13.17
CA PRO A 237 -2.02 7.85 12.13
C PRO A 237 -0.54 7.45 11.95
N PRO A 238 0.01 7.42 10.73
CA PRO A 238 1.45 7.40 10.58
C PRO A 238 1.96 8.62 11.35
N ALA A 239 2.71 8.38 12.42
CA ALA A 239 3.40 9.47 13.10
C ALA A 239 4.18 10.25 12.04
N CYS A 240 3.94 11.56 11.93
CA CYS A 240 4.78 12.46 11.15
C CYS A 240 6.24 12.28 11.62
N ARG A 241 7.03 11.49 10.89
CA ARG A 241 8.46 11.25 11.18
C ARG A 241 9.36 12.35 10.62
N TRP A 242 8.88 13.59 10.56
CA TRP A 242 9.61 14.75 10.02
C TRP A 242 9.64 15.97 10.95
N CYS A 243 9.36 15.78 12.25
CA CYS A 243 9.69 16.77 13.27
C CYS A 243 10.50 16.13 14.41
N SER A 244 11.80 16.06 14.19
CA SER A 244 12.87 16.20 15.20
C SER A 244 14.22 16.14 14.51
#